data_AF-A0A1X0R2A7-F1
#
_entry.id   AF-A0A1X0R2A7-F1
#
_cell.length_a   1.000
_cell.length_b   1.000
_cell.length_c   1.000
_cell.angle_alpha   90.00
_cell.angle_beta   90.00
_cell.angle_gamma   90.00
#
_symmetry.space_group_name_H-M   'P 1'
#
loop_
_entity.id
_entity.type
_entity.pdbx_description
1 polymer ?
#
loop_
_entity_poly.entity_id
_entity_poly.type
_entity_poly.pdbx_seq_one_letter_code
_entity_poly.pdbx_strand_id
1 'polypeptide(L)'
;MALSVNKIQHILSTLPQVNLLDIQYCELVQSQDEEDSNTIFDHITNLNLMWTDFTVEAIERLFRCVPNLININLGANHNRKPLSNDTALQIMQTSCLRIRQLSVSLQQVKEATLCQAVMTYGPQLEQLSIRCEGSKTIKTISQHATHLQRLVIRHSGCNYNDVTNILKECESLNHLEMVSWPVQEVPTVVLHRVHYQTHTDIQGIRKTFALNESDLQEIRRLCLYQDETSSLS
;
A
#
# COMPACT_ATOMS: atom_id res chain seq x y z
N MET A 1 17.31 18.01 6.80
CA MET A 1 16.61 19.09 7.51
C MET A 1 15.66 18.44 8.50
N ALA A 2 15.68 18.83 9.78
CA ALA A 2 14.79 18.28 10.79
C ALA A 2 13.48 19.10 10.87
N LEU A 3 12.34 18.42 10.93
CA LEU A 3 11.01 18.99 11.14
C LEU A 3 10.42 18.39 12.40
N SER A 4 10.15 19.21 13.42
CA SER A 4 9.55 18.70 14.65
C SER A 4 8.04 18.52 14.50
N VAL A 5 7.49 17.47 15.12
CA VAL A 5 6.04 17.24 15.14
C VAL A 5 5.30 18.41 15.78
N ASN A 6 5.89 19.03 16.80
CA ASN A 6 5.28 20.17 17.47
C ASN A 6 5.16 21.41 16.56
N LYS A 7 6.13 21.63 15.66
CA LYS A 7 6.00 22.68 14.62
C LYS A 7 4.82 22.39 13.70
N ILE A 8 4.61 21.12 13.33
CA ILE A 8 3.44 20.70 12.55
C ILE A 8 2.16 20.99 13.32
N GLN A 9 2.08 20.60 14.60
CA GLN A 9 0.90 20.87 15.45
C GLN A 9 0.61 22.36 15.58
N HIS A 10 1.63 23.20 15.76
CA HIS A 10 1.48 24.65 15.83
C HIS A 10 0.96 25.23 14.51
N ILE A 11 1.45 24.75 13.36
CA ILE A 11 0.92 25.16 12.05
C ILE A 11 -0.54 24.73 11.91
N LEU A 12 -0.87 23.48 12.25
CA LEU A 12 -2.21 22.95 12.15
C LEU A 12 -3.23 23.66 13.03
N SER A 13 -2.83 24.14 14.22
CA SER A 13 -3.73 24.91 15.09
C SER A 13 -4.10 26.27 14.50
N THR A 14 -3.27 26.81 13.60
CA THR A 14 -3.52 28.08 12.92
C THR A 14 -4.20 27.91 11.55
N LEU A 15 -4.26 26.70 11.02
CA LEU A 15 -4.76 26.40 9.66
C LEU A 15 -5.89 25.35 9.67
N PRO A 16 -7.07 25.65 10.23
CA PRO A 16 -8.14 24.66 10.45
C PRO A 16 -8.80 24.11 9.17
N GLN A 17 -8.45 24.64 8.00
CA GLN A 17 -8.98 24.22 6.69
C GLN A 17 -8.05 23.23 5.96
N VAL A 18 -6.83 23.01 6.46
CA VAL A 18 -5.87 22.11 5.82
C VAL A 18 -6.30 20.67 6.06
N ASN A 19 -6.51 19.88 5.02
CA ASN A 19 -6.87 18.46 5.16
C ASN A 19 -5.75 17.50 4.71
N LEU A 20 -4.63 18.05 4.25
CA LEU A 20 -3.50 17.34 3.67
C LEU A 20 -2.20 17.79 4.33
N LEU A 21 -1.49 16.83 4.89
CA LEU A 21 -0.10 16.97 5.30
C LEU A 21 0.79 16.33 4.24
N ASP A 22 1.51 17.16 3.50
CA ASP A 22 2.52 16.71 2.54
C ASP A 22 3.92 17.05 3.05
N ILE A 23 4.64 16.03 3.53
CA ILE A 23 5.91 16.17 4.22
C ILE A 23 6.97 15.39 3.45
N GLN A 24 7.91 16.12 2.85
CA GLN A 24 8.90 15.54 1.97
C GLN A 24 10.34 15.98 2.30
N TYR A 25 11.30 15.11 1.99
CA TYR A 25 12.74 15.40 2.02
C TYR A 25 13.25 15.93 3.38
N CYS A 26 12.70 15.42 4.49
CA CYS A 26 13.09 15.84 5.82
C CYS A 26 13.24 14.67 6.79
N GLU A 27 13.65 14.99 8.02
CA GLU A 27 13.64 14.08 9.15
C GLU A 27 12.62 14.55 10.17
N LEU A 28 11.56 13.76 10.39
CA LEU A 28 10.60 14.01 11.45
C LEU A 28 11.20 13.61 12.80
N VAL A 29 11.16 14.56 13.74
CA VAL A 29 11.73 14.40 15.07
C VAL A 29 10.73 14.85 16.13
N GLN A 30 10.85 14.28 17.32
CA GLN A 30 10.16 14.80 18.51
C GLN A 30 11.09 15.82 19.19
N SER A 31 10.56 17.00 19.53
CA SER A 31 11.32 17.99 20.30
C SER A 31 11.31 17.57 21.77
N GLN A 32 12.45 17.64 22.47
CA GLN A 32 12.55 17.28 23.89
C GLN A 32 12.04 18.37 24.83
N ASP A 33 11.87 19.60 24.34
CA ASP A 33 11.71 20.80 25.16
C ASP A 33 10.26 21.32 25.31
N GLU A 34 9.26 20.60 24.79
CA GLU A 34 7.89 21.12 24.71
C GLU A 34 6.87 20.11 25.28
N GLU A 35 5.93 20.62 26.08
CA GLU A 35 4.87 19.83 26.70
C GLU A 35 4.05 19.04 25.67
N ASP A 36 3.68 17.82 26.04
CA ASP A 36 2.89 16.93 25.21
C ASP A 36 1.46 17.47 25.00
N SER A 37 1.27 18.30 23.98
CA SER A 37 -0.06 18.73 23.56
C SER A 37 -0.85 17.57 22.92
N ASN A 38 -1.89 17.09 23.60
CA ASN A 38 -2.82 16.09 23.07
C ASN A 38 -3.86 16.67 22.09
N THR A 39 -3.50 17.73 21.36
CA THR A 39 -4.38 18.27 20.32
C THR A 39 -4.56 17.24 19.21
N ILE A 40 -5.82 17.01 18.88
CA ILE A 40 -6.24 16.17 17.77
C ILE A 40 -6.71 17.08 16.63
N PHE A 41 -6.25 16.80 15.42
CA PHE A 41 -6.58 17.53 14.20
C PHE A 41 -7.46 16.64 13.30
N ASP A 42 -8.72 16.48 13.69
CA ASP A 42 -9.68 15.57 13.03
C ASP A 42 -10.00 15.92 11.57
N HIS A 43 -9.71 17.15 11.17
CA HIS A 43 -9.91 17.64 9.80
C HIS A 43 -8.81 17.14 8.83
N ILE A 44 -7.69 16.61 9.35
CA ILE A 44 -6.63 16.04 8.54
C ILE A 44 -7.00 14.62 8.14
N THR A 45 -7.26 14.43 6.84
CA THR A 45 -7.65 13.15 6.27
C THR A 45 -6.60 12.56 5.33
N ASN A 46 -5.58 13.33 4.96
CA ASN A 46 -4.55 12.92 4.01
C ASN A 46 -3.15 13.14 4.59
N LEU A 47 -2.30 12.13 4.49
CA LEU A 47 -0.90 12.21 4.86
C LEU A 47 -0.02 11.63 3.76
N ASN A 48 0.96 12.42 3.31
CA ASN A 48 2.01 11.99 2.41
C ASN A 48 3.37 12.17 3.09
N LEU A 49 4.11 11.08 3.27
CA LEU A 49 5.50 11.07 3.73
C LEU A 49 6.37 10.54 2.61
N MET A 50 7.19 11.40 1.98
CA MET A 50 8.03 11.00 0.84
C MET A 50 9.47 11.44 1.05
N TRP A 51 10.43 10.51 0.94
CA TRP A 51 11.83 10.78 1.29
C TRP A 51 11.98 11.35 2.71
N THR A 52 11.11 10.91 3.62
CA THR A 52 11.01 11.42 4.99
C THR A 52 11.42 10.32 5.97
N ASP A 53 12.54 10.52 6.65
CA ASP A 53 12.96 9.67 7.78
C ASP A 53 12.24 10.13 9.05
N PHE A 54 12.02 9.25 10.03
CA PHE A 54 11.31 9.59 11.27
C PHE A 54 11.79 8.72 12.44
N THR A 55 11.81 9.27 13.66
CA THR A 55 11.89 8.40 14.86
C THR A 55 10.54 7.75 15.13
N VAL A 56 10.54 6.68 15.93
CA VAL A 56 9.31 6.00 16.38
C VAL A 56 8.42 6.96 17.18
N GLU A 57 9.00 7.77 18.05
CA GLU A 57 8.27 8.71 18.90
C GLU A 57 7.63 9.82 18.04
N ALA A 58 8.35 10.32 17.04
CA ALA A 58 7.85 11.36 16.15
C ALA A 58 6.66 10.86 15.32
N ILE A 59 6.77 9.66 14.73
CA ILE A 59 5.70 9.12 13.90
C ILE A 59 4.50 8.69 14.73
N GLU A 60 4.72 8.14 15.93
CA GLU A 60 3.66 7.84 16.89
C GLU A 60 2.89 9.10 17.27
N ARG A 61 3.62 10.17 17.62
CA ARG A 61 3.00 11.44 17.98
C ARG A 61 2.20 12.02 16.83
N LEU A 62 2.74 11.98 15.61
CA LEU A 62 2.03 12.44 14.42
C LEU A 62 0.71 11.67 14.25
N PHE A 63 0.74 10.33 14.26
CA PHE A 63 -0.47 9.52 14.08
C PHE A 63 -1.53 9.73 15.16
N ARG A 64 -1.11 9.91 16.43
CA ARG A 64 -2.05 10.25 17.52
C ARG A 64 -2.73 11.60 17.31
N CYS A 65 -2.04 12.56 16.68
CA CYS A 65 -2.59 13.88 16.39
C CYS A 65 -3.50 13.91 15.17
N VAL A 66 -3.38 12.95 14.25
CA VAL A 66 -4.22 12.85 13.04
C VAL A 66 -4.87 11.46 12.94
N PRO A 67 -5.75 11.06 13.87
CA PRO A 67 -6.31 9.71 13.90
C PRO A 67 -7.34 9.45 12.78
N ASN A 68 -7.88 10.51 12.15
CA ASN A 68 -8.93 10.44 11.14
C ASN A 68 -8.42 10.32 9.68
N LEU A 69 -7.17 9.86 9.49
CA LEU A 69 -6.61 9.65 8.16
C LEU A 69 -7.43 8.64 7.35
N ILE A 70 -7.74 9.03 6.11
CA ILE A 70 -8.42 8.23 5.09
C ILE A 70 -7.39 7.79 4.04
N ASN A 71 -6.50 8.71 3.66
CA ASN A 71 -5.49 8.49 2.64
C ASN A 71 -4.09 8.63 3.24
N ILE A 72 -3.27 7.60 3.10
CA ILE A 72 -1.90 7.62 3.60
C ILE A 72 -0.93 7.08 2.55
N ASN A 73 0.14 7.83 2.31
CA ASN A 73 1.28 7.41 1.53
C ASN A 73 2.54 7.42 2.40
N LEU A 74 3.00 6.23 2.76
CA LEU A 74 4.29 5.99 3.38
C LEU A 74 5.29 5.67 2.27
N GLY A 75 5.83 6.71 1.66
CA GLY A 75 6.80 6.66 0.57
C GLY A 75 8.15 6.09 0.97
N ALA A 76 9.05 5.96 -0.01
CA ALA A 76 10.42 5.55 0.26
C ALA A 76 11.12 6.57 1.19
N ASN A 77 12.00 6.08 2.07
CA ASN A 77 12.89 6.92 2.87
C ASN A 77 14.32 6.36 2.83
N HIS A 78 15.27 7.03 3.48
CA HIS A 78 16.65 6.56 3.51
C HIS A 78 16.85 5.39 4.47
N ASN A 79 15.83 5.08 5.28
CA ASN A 79 15.85 3.99 6.24
C ASN A 79 17.05 4.10 7.20
N ARG A 80 17.33 5.34 7.66
CA ARG A 80 18.47 5.63 8.55
C ARG A 80 18.28 5.09 9.96
N LYS A 81 17.03 4.83 10.36
CA LYS A 81 16.65 4.44 11.71
C LYS A 81 16.14 3.00 11.70
N PRO A 82 16.90 2.04 12.25
CA PRO A 82 16.51 0.64 12.26
C PRO A 82 15.11 0.45 12.85
N LEU A 83 14.33 -0.45 12.25
CA LEU A 83 12.97 -0.83 12.68
C LEU A 83 11.90 0.27 12.66
N SER A 84 12.26 1.54 12.48
CA SER A 84 11.31 2.66 12.55
C SER A 84 10.19 2.53 11.52
N ASN A 85 10.50 2.05 10.32
CA ASN A 85 9.52 1.81 9.26
C ASN A 85 8.50 0.71 9.61
N ASP A 86 8.98 -0.41 10.16
CA ASP A 86 8.13 -1.53 10.61
C ASP A 86 7.22 -1.10 11.77
N THR A 87 7.81 -0.43 12.77
CA THR A 87 7.09 0.07 13.95
C THR A 87 6.09 1.17 13.59
N ALA A 88 6.41 2.08 12.67
CA ALA A 88 5.46 3.08 12.18
C ALA A 88 4.19 2.42 11.62
N LEU A 89 4.34 1.38 10.81
CA LEU A 89 3.20 0.67 10.25
C LEU A 89 2.37 -0.03 11.32
N GLN A 90 2.99 -0.54 12.39
CA GLN A 90 2.29 -1.13 13.55
C GLN A 90 1.50 -0.08 14.33
N ILE A 91 2.09 1.09 14.62
CA ILE A 91 1.42 2.18 15.34
C ILE A 91 0.25 2.74 14.53
N MET A 92 0.42 2.86 13.20
CA MET A 92 -0.65 3.28 12.31
C MET A 92 -1.90 2.41 12.49
N GLN A 93 -1.73 1.09 12.62
CA GLN A 93 -2.82 0.10 12.79
C GLN A 93 -3.60 0.25 14.10
N THR A 94 -3.06 0.94 15.10
CA THR A 94 -3.78 1.21 16.36
C THR A 94 -4.28 2.65 16.45
N SER A 95 -3.70 3.57 15.69
CA SER A 95 -3.96 5.01 15.79
C SER A 95 -4.87 5.56 14.67
N CYS A 96 -4.80 4.97 13.47
CA CYS A 96 -5.43 5.50 12.26
C CYS A 96 -6.36 4.47 11.62
N LEU A 97 -7.51 4.20 12.23
CA LEU A 97 -8.37 3.05 11.87
C LEU A 97 -9.24 3.25 10.61
N ARG A 98 -9.26 4.45 10.02
CA ARG A 98 -10.21 4.83 8.94
C ARG A 98 -9.59 4.84 7.55
N ILE A 99 -8.40 4.27 7.39
CA ILE A 99 -7.66 4.28 6.13
C ILE A 99 -8.43 3.48 5.06
N ARG A 100 -8.65 4.12 3.90
CA ARG A 100 -9.26 3.56 2.68
C ARG A 100 -8.30 3.54 1.50
N GLN A 101 -7.28 4.40 1.51
CA GLN A 101 -6.22 4.42 0.50
C GLN A 101 -4.86 4.32 1.19
N LEU A 102 -4.16 3.22 0.96
CA LEU A 102 -2.88 2.90 1.59
C LEU A 102 -1.81 2.68 0.54
N SER A 103 -0.75 3.48 0.59
CA SER A 103 0.47 3.26 -0.17
C SER A 103 1.66 3.05 0.77
N VAL A 104 2.36 1.94 0.65
CA VAL A 104 3.55 1.57 1.44
C VAL A 104 4.70 1.24 0.50
N SER A 105 5.65 2.16 0.43
CA SER A 105 6.93 2.04 -0.29
C SER A 105 8.14 2.09 0.66
N LEU A 106 7.89 2.09 1.98
CA LEU A 106 8.93 1.98 3.01
C LEU A 106 9.77 0.72 2.82
N GLN A 107 11.06 0.83 3.07
CA GLN A 107 11.99 -0.31 3.11
C GLN A 107 12.02 -0.93 4.52
N GLN A 108 12.52 -2.15 4.64
CA GLN A 108 12.68 -2.86 5.93
C GLN A 108 11.38 -3.02 6.75
N VAL A 109 10.24 -3.12 6.07
CA VAL A 109 8.98 -3.52 6.68
C VAL A 109 8.86 -5.04 6.60
N LYS A 110 8.55 -5.71 7.72
CA LYS A 110 8.43 -7.17 7.73
C LYS A 110 7.15 -7.59 7.01
N GLU A 111 7.20 -8.72 6.32
CA GLU A 111 6.03 -9.33 5.65
C GLU A 111 4.85 -9.53 6.61
N ALA A 112 5.13 -9.97 7.85
CA ALA A 112 4.10 -10.15 8.88
C ALA A 112 3.36 -8.84 9.22
N THR A 113 4.08 -7.72 9.29
CA THR A 113 3.50 -6.40 9.57
C THR A 113 2.64 -5.93 8.39
N LEU A 114 3.07 -6.19 7.15
CA LEU A 114 2.27 -5.92 5.95
C LEU A 114 0.99 -6.77 5.94
N CYS A 115 1.08 -8.06 6.22
CA CYS A 115 -0.10 -8.93 6.35
C CYS A 115 -1.07 -8.38 7.41
N GLN A 116 -0.57 -7.95 8.58
CA GLN A 116 -1.41 -7.40 9.63
C GLN A 116 -2.09 -6.09 9.20
N ALA A 117 -1.39 -5.21 8.48
CA ALA A 117 -1.98 -4.01 7.92
C ALA A 117 -3.11 -4.34 6.92
N VAL A 118 -2.89 -5.32 6.03
CA VAL A 118 -3.92 -5.78 5.08
C VAL A 118 -5.10 -6.42 5.81
N MET A 119 -4.88 -7.21 6.86
CA MET A 119 -5.98 -7.76 7.67
C MET A 119 -6.77 -6.68 8.40
N THR A 120 -6.10 -5.63 8.86
CA THR A 120 -6.71 -4.53 9.62
C THR A 120 -7.56 -3.63 8.72
N TYR A 121 -7.04 -3.23 7.56
CA TYR A 121 -7.71 -2.27 6.68
C TYR A 121 -8.47 -2.92 5.53
N GLY A 122 -8.15 -4.17 5.17
CA GLY A 122 -8.67 -4.86 3.99
C GLY A 122 -10.17 -4.69 3.76
N PRO A 123 -11.04 -4.88 4.78
CA PRO A 123 -12.49 -4.76 4.62
C PRO A 123 -12.97 -3.40 4.12
N GLN A 124 -12.22 -2.32 4.34
CA GLN A 124 -12.60 -0.96 3.96
C GLN A 124 -11.68 -0.34 2.90
N LEU A 125 -10.65 -1.07 2.48
CA LEU A 125 -9.61 -0.56 1.61
C LEU A 125 -10.09 -0.52 0.16
N GLU A 126 -10.01 0.64 -0.47
CA GLU A 126 -10.38 0.86 -1.88
C GLU A 126 -9.15 0.87 -2.76
N GLN A 127 -8.03 1.38 -2.25
CA GLN A 127 -6.79 1.47 -2.97
C GLN A 127 -5.62 0.96 -2.12
N LEU A 128 -4.85 0.05 -2.70
CA LEU A 128 -3.63 -0.48 -2.10
C LEU A 128 -2.47 -0.36 -3.07
N SER A 129 -1.36 0.19 -2.60
CA SER A 129 -0.08 0.24 -3.31
C SER A 129 0.99 -0.29 -2.36
N ILE A 130 1.58 -1.44 -2.68
CA ILE A 130 2.43 -2.16 -1.73
C ILE A 130 3.64 -2.79 -2.41
N ARG A 131 4.79 -2.74 -1.74
CA ARG A 131 5.94 -3.58 -2.07
C ARG A 131 5.77 -4.92 -1.38
N CYS A 132 5.59 -5.99 -2.15
CA CYS A 132 5.44 -7.33 -1.61
C CYS A 132 6.79 -8.05 -1.59
N GLU A 133 7.17 -8.53 -0.41
CA GLU A 133 8.39 -9.34 -0.20
C GLU A 133 8.11 -10.84 -0.01
N GLY A 134 6.86 -11.28 -0.16
CA GLY A 134 6.56 -12.69 -0.13
C GLY A 134 5.12 -13.01 -0.53
N SER A 135 4.87 -14.31 -0.70
CA SER A 135 3.59 -14.84 -1.16
C SER A 135 2.50 -14.75 -0.09
N LYS A 136 2.85 -14.59 1.20
CA LYS A 136 1.84 -14.47 2.26
C LYS A 136 1.09 -13.16 2.13
N THR A 137 1.76 -12.04 1.85
CA THR A 137 1.09 -10.75 1.65
C THR A 137 0.08 -10.81 0.51
N ILE A 138 0.43 -11.44 -0.61
CA ILE A 138 -0.48 -11.61 -1.76
C ILE A 138 -1.70 -12.46 -1.37
N LYS A 139 -1.48 -13.58 -0.69
CA LYS A 139 -2.57 -14.41 -0.17
C LYS A 139 -3.47 -13.64 0.81
N THR A 140 -2.88 -12.85 1.71
CA THR A 140 -3.63 -12.02 2.66
C THR A 140 -4.47 -10.97 1.93
N ILE A 141 -3.95 -10.36 0.87
CA ILE A 141 -4.71 -9.41 0.03
C ILE A 141 -5.95 -10.09 -0.54
N SER A 142 -5.81 -11.26 -1.19
CA SER A 142 -6.97 -11.96 -1.77
C SER A 142 -8.01 -12.39 -0.73
N GLN A 143 -7.61 -12.59 0.53
CA GLN A 143 -8.50 -13.05 1.59
C GLN A 143 -9.22 -11.93 2.34
N HIS A 144 -8.60 -10.74 2.45
CA HIS A 144 -9.08 -9.68 3.35
C HIS A 144 -9.43 -8.37 2.64
N ALA A 145 -8.93 -8.13 1.43
CA ALA A 145 -9.10 -6.87 0.71
C ALA A 145 -9.90 -7.06 -0.59
N THR A 146 -11.03 -7.76 -0.50
CA THR A 146 -11.87 -8.17 -1.65
C THR A 146 -12.62 -7.00 -2.30
N HIS A 147 -12.78 -5.87 -1.59
CA HIS A 147 -13.43 -4.65 -2.10
C HIS A 147 -12.46 -3.68 -2.78
N LEU A 148 -11.18 -4.06 -2.95
CA LEU A 148 -10.20 -3.22 -3.63
C LEU A 148 -10.66 -2.87 -5.04
N GLN A 149 -10.58 -1.59 -5.37
CA GLN A 149 -10.82 -1.05 -6.71
C GLN A 149 -9.50 -0.90 -7.46
N ARG A 150 -8.47 -0.43 -6.77
CA ARG A 150 -7.14 -0.20 -7.33
C ARG A 150 -6.07 -0.94 -6.54
N LEU A 151 -5.28 -1.76 -7.22
CA LEU A 151 -4.16 -2.48 -6.62
C LEU A 151 -2.88 -2.26 -7.43
N VAL A 152 -1.84 -1.79 -6.76
CA VAL A 152 -0.47 -1.73 -7.30
C VAL A 152 0.41 -2.60 -6.42
N ILE A 153 0.95 -3.66 -6.99
CA ILE A 153 1.91 -4.52 -6.32
C ILE A 153 3.27 -4.25 -6.95
N ARG A 154 4.33 -4.14 -6.13
CA ARG A 154 5.73 -4.02 -6.57
C ARG A 154 6.50 -5.24 -6.12
N HIS A 155 7.10 -5.97 -7.06
CA HIS A 155 7.86 -7.19 -6.76
C HIS A 155 9.22 -6.81 -6.16
N SER A 156 9.58 -7.35 -5.00
CA SER A 156 10.88 -7.08 -4.36
C SER A 156 11.96 -8.11 -4.67
N GLY A 157 11.66 -9.15 -5.46
CA GLY A 157 12.59 -10.21 -5.86
C GLY A 157 12.43 -11.55 -5.14
N CYS A 158 11.32 -11.78 -4.44
CA CYS A 158 11.05 -12.99 -3.66
C CYS A 158 10.32 -14.08 -4.46
N ASN A 159 10.15 -15.27 -3.85
CA ASN A 159 9.56 -16.48 -4.46
C ASN A 159 8.17 -16.26 -5.12
N TYR A 160 7.75 -17.25 -5.93
CA TYR A 160 6.50 -17.27 -6.72
C TYR A 160 5.32 -16.55 -6.05
N ASN A 161 4.88 -15.50 -6.72
CA ASN A 161 3.87 -14.56 -6.29
C ASN A 161 2.64 -14.68 -7.19
N ASP A 162 1.76 -15.65 -6.88
CA ASP A 162 0.56 -15.90 -7.67
C ASP A 162 -0.56 -14.90 -7.36
N VAL A 163 -0.86 -14.03 -8.31
CA VAL A 163 -1.95 -13.05 -8.19
C VAL A 163 -3.30 -13.62 -8.64
N THR A 164 -3.39 -14.88 -9.06
CA THR A 164 -4.64 -15.48 -9.58
C THR A 164 -5.79 -15.40 -8.58
N ASN A 165 -5.52 -15.63 -7.30
CA ASN A 165 -6.57 -15.49 -6.27
C ASN A 165 -7.04 -14.04 -6.12
N ILE A 166 -6.16 -13.05 -6.31
CA ILE A 166 -6.60 -11.64 -6.31
C ILE A 166 -7.53 -11.39 -7.50
N LEU A 167 -7.18 -11.92 -8.68
CA LEU A 167 -8.00 -11.76 -9.89
C LEU A 167 -9.39 -12.41 -9.74
N LYS A 168 -9.46 -13.54 -9.03
CA LYS A 168 -10.72 -14.26 -8.74
C LYS A 168 -11.54 -13.58 -7.63
N GLU A 169 -10.93 -13.28 -6.48
CA GLU A 169 -11.65 -12.88 -5.26
C GLU A 169 -11.92 -11.37 -5.15
N CYS A 170 -11.10 -10.51 -5.78
CA CYS A 170 -11.30 -9.06 -5.75
C CYS A 170 -12.18 -8.61 -6.92
N GLU A 171 -13.49 -8.88 -6.85
CA GLU A 171 -14.45 -8.59 -7.94
C GLU A 171 -14.55 -7.09 -8.26
N SER A 172 -14.39 -6.22 -7.26
CA SER A 172 -14.46 -4.76 -7.42
C SER A 172 -13.22 -4.16 -8.10
N LEU A 173 -12.18 -4.97 -8.34
CA LEU A 173 -10.92 -4.49 -8.90
C LEU A 173 -11.14 -4.04 -10.35
N ASN A 174 -10.87 -2.76 -10.60
CA ASN A 174 -10.94 -2.12 -11.92
C ASN A 174 -9.57 -1.65 -12.42
N HIS A 175 -8.53 -1.75 -11.58
CA HIS A 175 -7.16 -1.49 -11.97
C HIS A 175 -6.18 -2.35 -11.18
N LEU A 176 -5.33 -3.08 -11.89
CA LEU A 176 -4.22 -3.85 -11.33
C LEU A 176 -2.92 -3.45 -12.01
N GLU A 177 -1.89 -3.15 -11.23
CA GLU A 177 -0.53 -2.95 -11.73
C GLU A 177 0.43 -3.90 -11.02
N MET A 178 1.15 -4.69 -11.81
CA MET A 178 2.21 -5.60 -11.39
C MET A 178 3.55 -4.99 -11.82
N VAL A 179 4.21 -4.26 -10.92
CA VAL A 179 5.44 -3.51 -11.20
C VAL A 179 6.70 -4.36 -11.01
N SER A 180 7.57 -4.36 -12.03
CA SER A 180 8.84 -5.10 -12.03
C SER A 180 8.70 -6.61 -11.80
N TRP A 181 7.64 -7.22 -12.33
CA TRP A 181 7.38 -8.66 -12.20
C TRP A 181 8.29 -9.50 -13.09
N PRO A 182 8.87 -10.59 -12.57
CA PRO A 182 9.49 -11.62 -13.41
C PRO A 182 8.47 -12.20 -14.37
N VAL A 183 8.74 -12.17 -15.68
CA VAL A 183 7.77 -12.59 -16.72
C VAL A 183 7.30 -14.03 -16.50
N GLN A 184 8.21 -14.91 -16.07
CA GLN A 184 7.95 -16.31 -15.75
C GLN A 184 7.03 -16.55 -14.55
N GLU A 185 6.82 -15.55 -13.69
CA GLU A 185 5.93 -15.62 -12.53
C GLU A 185 4.57 -14.97 -12.79
N VAL A 186 4.38 -14.37 -13.96
CA VAL A 186 3.10 -13.77 -14.33
C VAL A 186 2.13 -14.88 -14.72
N PRO A 187 0.90 -14.91 -14.18
CA PRO A 187 -0.08 -15.90 -14.58
C PRO A 187 -0.32 -15.90 -16.09
N THR A 188 -0.43 -17.09 -16.70
CA THR A 188 -0.59 -17.24 -18.15
C THR A 188 -1.81 -16.49 -18.69
N VAL A 189 -2.90 -16.43 -17.91
CA VAL A 189 -4.11 -15.66 -18.26
C VAL A 189 -3.82 -14.16 -18.41
N VAL A 190 -2.92 -13.60 -17.60
CA VAL A 190 -2.45 -12.21 -17.70
C VAL A 190 -1.56 -12.04 -18.92
N LEU A 191 -0.60 -12.95 -19.14
CA LEU A 191 0.29 -12.91 -20.29
C LEU A 191 -0.47 -12.97 -21.61
N HIS A 192 -1.44 -13.88 -21.74
CA HIS A 192 -2.30 -13.99 -22.92
C HIS A 192 -3.06 -12.70 -23.18
N ARG A 193 -3.64 -12.08 -22.12
CA ARG A 193 -4.40 -10.84 -22.27
C ARG A 193 -3.51 -9.69 -22.76
N VAL A 194 -2.33 -9.53 -22.16
CA VAL A 194 -1.38 -8.46 -22.51
C VAL A 194 -0.79 -8.66 -23.91
N HIS A 195 -0.48 -9.90 -24.29
CA HIS A 195 0.03 -10.23 -25.62
C HIS A 195 -1.02 -9.93 -26.70
N TYR A 196 -2.28 -10.30 -26.48
CA TYR A 196 -3.38 -10.04 -27.40
C TYR A 196 -3.58 -8.54 -27.66
N GLN A 197 -3.42 -7.69 -26.65
CA GLN A 197 -3.56 -6.24 -26.82
C GLN A 197 -2.39 -5.61 -27.55
N THR A 198 -1.18 -5.97 -27.13
CA THR A 198 0.02 -5.25 -27.56
C THR A 198 0.61 -5.79 -28.85
N HIS A 199 0.21 -6.99 -29.32
CA HIS A 199 0.83 -7.68 -30.45
C HIS A 199 2.37 -7.72 -30.37
N THR A 200 2.91 -7.68 -29.15
CA THR A 200 4.34 -7.65 -28.90
C THR A 200 4.79 -8.90 -28.16
N ASP A 201 5.94 -9.43 -28.57
CA ASP A 201 6.60 -10.48 -27.83
C ASP A 201 7.02 -9.94 -26.46
N ILE A 202 6.55 -10.61 -25.41
CA ILE A 202 6.89 -10.27 -24.03
C ILE A 202 8.33 -10.73 -23.77
N GLN A 203 9.30 -9.94 -24.22
CA GLN A 203 10.73 -10.18 -24.02
C GLN A 203 11.25 -9.50 -22.73
N GLY A 204 12.26 -10.07 -22.08
CA GLY A 204 12.92 -9.50 -20.90
C GLY A 204 12.69 -10.28 -19.61
N ILE A 205 13.52 -10.00 -18.59
CA ILE A 205 13.50 -10.73 -17.31
C ILE A 205 12.38 -10.20 -16.40
N ARG A 206 12.20 -8.88 -16.34
CA ARG A 206 11.17 -8.21 -15.53
C ARG A 206 10.45 -7.12 -16.31
N LYS A 207 9.14 -6.99 -16.11
CA LYS A 207 8.29 -5.98 -16.76
C LYS A 207 7.21 -5.44 -15.81
N THR A 208 6.64 -4.30 -16.19
CA THR A 208 5.41 -3.79 -15.57
C THR A 208 4.23 -4.21 -16.42
N PHE A 209 3.21 -4.80 -15.78
CA PHE A 209 1.96 -5.17 -16.41
C PHE A 209 0.84 -4.35 -15.76
N ALA A 210 0.08 -3.62 -16.58
CA ALA A 210 -1.06 -2.83 -16.12
C ALA A 210 -2.32 -3.37 -16.79
N LEU A 211 -3.31 -3.72 -15.99
CA LEU A 211 -4.60 -4.24 -16.42
C LEU A 211 -5.68 -3.23 -16.01
N ASN A 212 -6.49 -2.83 -16.99
CA ASN A 212 -7.65 -1.98 -16.76
C ASN A 212 -8.91 -2.84 -16.50
N GLU A 213 -10.03 -2.17 -16.29
CA GLU A 213 -11.31 -2.81 -15.99
C GLU A 213 -11.72 -3.86 -17.03
N SER A 214 -11.59 -3.53 -18.32
CA SER A 214 -11.93 -4.45 -19.41
C SER A 214 -11.05 -5.70 -19.40
N ASP A 215 -9.77 -5.55 -19.07
CA ASP A 215 -8.84 -6.67 -18.96
C ASP A 215 -9.20 -7.60 -17.82
N LEU A 216 -9.53 -7.03 -16.66
CA LEU A 216 -9.89 -7.78 -15.47
C LEU A 216 -11.22 -8.51 -15.65
N GLN A 217 -12.22 -7.90 -16.30
CA GLN A 217 -13.48 -8.56 -16.64
C GLN A 217 -13.26 -9.76 -17.57
N GLU A 218 -12.44 -9.60 -18.61
CA GLU A 218 -12.15 -10.68 -19.55
C GLU A 218 -11.36 -11.82 -18.89
N ILE A 219 -10.37 -11.50 -18.06
CA ILE A 219 -9.61 -12.50 -17.30
C ILE A 219 -10.54 -13.30 -16.38
N ARG A 220 -11.43 -12.64 -15.64
CA ARG A 220 -12.41 -13.31 -14.78
C ARG A 220 -13.32 -14.24 -15.58
N ARG A 221 -13.80 -13.79 -16.73
CA ARG A 221 -14.59 -14.62 -17.67
C ARG A 221 -13.81 -15.88 -18.07
N LEU A 222 -12.54 -15.74 -18.46
CA LEU A 222 -11.69 -16.87 -18.85
C LEU A 222 -11.40 -17.84 -17.69
N CYS A 223 -11.22 -17.33 -16.47
CA CYS A 223 -11.02 -18.15 -15.28
C CYS A 223 -12.26 -19.01 -14.96
N LEU A 224 -13.47 -18.46 -15.10
CA LEU A 224 -14.72 -19.21 -14.87
C LEU A 224 -14.87 -20.39 -15.84
N TYR A 225 -14.55 -20.22 -17.12
CA TYR A 225 -14.62 -21.30 -18.11
C TYR A 225 -13.61 -22.43 -17.84
N GLN A 226 -12.44 -22.12 -17.29
CA GLN A 226 -11.42 -23.13 -16.95
C GLN A 226 -11.85 -23.98 -15.74
N ASP A 227 -12.50 -23.38 -14.75
CA ASP A 227 -13.00 -24.10 -13.58
C ASP A 227 -14.16 -25.05 -13.94
N GLU A 228 -15.05 -24.67 -14.87
CA GLU A 228 -16.15 -25.53 -15.36
C GLU A 228 -15.63 -26.77 -16.11
N THR A 229 -14.67 -26.59 -17.03
CA THR A 229 -14.09 -27.69 -17.82
C THR A 229 -13.28 -28.67 -16.98
N SER A 230 -12.65 -28.21 -15.89
CA SER A 230 -11.88 -29.04 -14.97
C SER A 230 -12.76 -29.86 -14.00
N SER A 231 -14.01 -29.43 -13.78
CA SER A 231 -14.98 -30.14 -12.94
C SER A 231 -15.71 -31.29 -13.65
N LEU A 232 -15.50 -31.43 -14.97
CA LEU A 232 -16.09 -32.44 -15.84
C LEU A 232 -15.11 -33.57 -16.22
N SER A 233 -13.88 -33.53 -15.70
CA SER A 233 -12.82 -34.53 -15.88
C SER A 233 -12.52 -35.30 -14.60
#